data_AF-X1PYA0-F1
#
_entry.id   AF-X1PYA0-F1
#
_cell.length_a   1.000
_cell.length_b   1.000
_cell.length_c   1.000
_cell.angle_alpha   90.00
_cell.angle_beta   90.00
_cell.angle_gamma   90.00
#
_symmetry.space_group_name_H-M   'P 1'
#
loop_
_entity.id
_entity.type
_entity.pdbx_description
1 polymer ?
#
loop_
_entity_poly.entity_id
_entity_poly.type
_entity_poly.pdbx_seq_one_letter_code
_entity_poly.pdbx_strand_id
1 'polypeptide(L)'
;MIVVIDYNVGNVKSVCNAFRYIGCEVKLSCEPKTIENAVGIVLPGVAAFGYAVSALGALAELVKEVALSGTPLLGICVGYQMLFDKSSEYGQHNGLGLVC
;
A
#
# COMPACT_ATOMS: atom_id res chain seq x y z
N MET A 1 -12.18 -7.14 -7.96
CA MET A 1 -10.93 -7.71 -7.43
C MET A 1 -10.17 -6.69 -6.59
N ILE A 2 -9.80 -7.06 -5.36
CA ILE A 2 -8.93 -6.28 -4.48
C ILE A 2 -7.47 -6.52 -4.87
N VAL A 3 -6.66 -5.48 -4.90
CA VAL A 3 -5.22 -5.61 -5.17
C VAL A 3 -4.41 -5.36 -3.90
N VAL A 4 -3.62 -6.35 -3.49
CA VAL A 4 -2.57 -6.16 -2.48
C VAL A 4 -1.30 -5.75 -3.21
N ILE A 5 -0.75 -4.60 -2.84
CA ILE A 5 0.42 -4.05 -3.52
C ILE A 5 1.66 -4.85 -3.11
N ASP A 6 2.32 -5.42 -4.11
CA ASP A 6 3.58 -6.12 -3.94
C ASP A 6 4.75 -5.18 -4.21
N TYR A 7 5.45 -4.79 -3.16
CA TYR A 7 6.66 -3.98 -3.27
C TYR A 7 7.79 -4.59 -2.44
N ASN A 8 7.77 -5.92 -2.27
CA ASN A 8 8.72 -6.71 -1.47
C ASN A 8 8.76 -6.34 0.03
N VAL A 9 7.71 -5.69 0.54
CA VAL A 9 7.58 -5.34 1.96
C VAL A 9 6.22 -5.80 2.48
N GLY A 10 6.21 -6.29 3.71
CA GLY A 10 5.00 -6.72 4.40
C GLY A 10 4.78 -8.23 4.32
N ASN A 11 3.88 -8.72 5.17
CA ASN A 11 3.44 -10.11 5.14
C ASN A 11 2.27 -10.27 4.14
N VAL A 12 2.59 -10.14 2.85
CA VAL A 12 1.61 -10.18 1.75
C VAL A 12 0.83 -11.49 1.69
N LYS A 13 1.43 -12.61 2.11
CA LYS A 13 0.78 -13.93 2.11
C LYS A 13 -0.35 -14.01 3.13
N SER A 14 -0.10 -13.55 4.37
CA SER A 14 -1.15 -13.52 5.39
C SER A 14 -2.29 -12.57 5.03
N VAL A 15 -1.99 -11.40 4.46
CA VAL A 15 -3.00 -10.44 4.00
C VAL A 15 -3.86 -11.06 2.90
N CYS A 16 -3.25 -11.64 1.85
CA CYS A 16 -3.98 -12.33 0.79
C CYS A 16 -4.86 -13.46 1.35
N ASN A 17 -4.35 -14.26 2.29
CA ASN A 17 -5.12 -15.34 2.90
C ASN A 17 -6.32 -14.83 3.70
N ALA A 18 -6.17 -13.71 4.44
CA ALA A 18 -7.28 -13.11 5.17
C ALA A 18 -8.41 -12.65 4.23
N PHE A 19 -8.07 -11.98 3.12
CA PHE A 19 -9.06 -11.59 2.11
C PHE A 19 -9.74 -12.79 1.44
N ARG A 20 -8.98 -13.84 1.10
CA ARG A 20 -9.58 -15.08 0.57
C ARG A 20 -10.51 -15.75 1.57
N TYR A 21 -10.14 -15.76 2.85
CA TYR A 21 -10.93 -16.37 3.92
C TYR A 21 -12.30 -15.71 4.07
N ILE A 22 -12.39 -14.38 3.90
CA ILE A 22 -13.66 -13.65 3.93
C ILE A 22 -14.39 -13.65 2.57
N GLY A 23 -13.94 -14.45 1.61
CA GLY A 23 -14.58 -14.61 0.30
C GLY A 23 -14.27 -13.52 -0.73
N CYS A 24 -13.28 -12.66 -0.49
CA CYS A 24 -12.87 -11.66 -1.46
C CYS A 24 -11.93 -12.23 -2.53
N GLU A 25 -12.15 -11.82 -3.78
CA GLU A 25 -11.19 -12.01 -4.85
C GLU A 25 -10.01 -11.04 -4.68
N VAL A 26 -8.82 -11.58 -4.43
CA VAL A 26 -7.60 -10.81 -4.15
C VAL A 26 -6.45 -11.21 -5.08
N LYS A 27 -5.76 -10.21 -5.60
CA LYS A 27 -4.56 -10.37 -6.43
C LYS A 27 -3.38 -9.63 -5.80
N LEU A 28 -2.25 -10.30 -5.67
CA LEU A 28 -0.97 -9.69 -5.34
C LEU A 28 -0.36 -9.15 -6.64
N SER A 29 -0.01 -7.87 -6.71
CA SER A 29 0.56 -7.29 -7.93
C SER A 29 1.36 -6.01 -7.68
N CYS A 30 2.37 -5.81 -8.52
CA CYS A 30 3.13 -4.57 -8.66
C CYS A 30 2.91 -3.92 -10.04
N GLU A 31 2.03 -4.47 -10.87
CA GLU A 31 1.82 -3.98 -12.24
C GLU A 31 0.88 -2.77 -12.25
N PRO A 32 1.28 -1.63 -12.85
CA PRO A 32 0.48 -0.42 -12.84
C PRO A 32 -0.96 -0.63 -13.32
N LYS A 33 -1.12 -1.27 -14.49
CA LYS A 33 -2.44 -1.60 -15.05
C LYS A 33 -3.31 -2.44 -14.13
N THR A 34 -2.72 -3.35 -13.36
CA THR A 34 -3.50 -4.16 -12.40
C THR A 34 -4.00 -3.30 -11.24
N ILE A 35 -3.18 -2.38 -10.75
CA ILE A 35 -3.50 -1.48 -9.64
C ILE A 35 -4.56 -0.44 -10.05
N GLU A 36 -4.44 0.14 -11.25
CA GLU A 36 -5.39 1.12 -11.80
C GLU A 36 -6.81 0.56 -11.96
N ASN A 37 -6.94 -0.72 -12.31
CA ASN A 37 -8.22 -1.39 -12.52
C ASN A 37 -8.79 -2.05 -11.25
N ALA A 38 -8.15 -1.86 -10.09
CA ALA A 38 -8.59 -2.45 -8.84
C ALA A 38 -9.89 -1.79 -8.32
N VAL A 39 -10.79 -2.58 -7.73
CA VAL A 39 -11.98 -2.01 -7.04
C VAL A 39 -11.63 -1.48 -5.65
N GLY A 40 -10.43 -1.79 -5.17
CA GLY A 40 -9.87 -1.40 -3.89
C GLY A 40 -8.43 -1.89 -3.79
N ILE A 41 -7.58 -1.11 -3.14
CA ILE A 41 -6.15 -1.39 -3.00
C ILE A 41 -5.77 -1.52 -1.53
N VAL A 42 -4.80 -2.39 -1.26
CA VAL A 42 -4.27 -2.64 0.07
C VAL A 42 -2.78 -2.38 0.04
N LEU A 43 -2.32 -1.47 0.90
CA LEU A 43 -0.91 -1.16 1.11
C LEU A 43 -0.46 -1.79 2.44
N PRO A 44 0.08 -3.02 2.43
CA PRO A 44 0.63 -3.63 3.63
C PRO A 44 2.04 -3.11 3.90
N GLY A 45 2.45 -2.95 5.16
CA GLY A 45 3.84 -2.59 5.46
C GLY A 45 4.35 -3.16 6.78
N VAL A 46 5.62 -3.59 6.78
CA VAL A 46 6.45 -3.89 7.97
C VAL A 46 7.81 -3.22 7.78
N ALA A 47 8.69 -3.28 8.78
CA ALA A 47 10.02 -2.61 8.81
C ALA A 47 9.96 -1.09 9.05
N ALA A 48 11.10 -0.41 8.95
CA ALA A 48 11.19 1.03 9.17
C ALA A 48 10.49 1.82 8.07
N PHE A 49 9.87 2.93 8.43
CA PHE A 49 9.11 3.83 7.56
C PHE A 49 9.92 4.26 6.34
N GLY A 50 11.14 4.77 6.55
CA GLY A 50 11.98 5.26 5.46
C GLY A 50 12.32 4.15 4.45
N TYR A 51 12.55 2.93 4.94
CA TYR A 51 12.76 1.77 4.09
C TYR A 51 11.50 1.40 3.30
N ALA A 52 10.33 1.35 3.97
CA ALA A 52 9.06 1.00 3.32
C ALA A 52 8.66 2.00 2.23
N VAL A 53 8.82 3.31 2.48
CA VAL A 53 8.58 4.34 1.46
C VAL A 53 9.57 4.20 0.29
N SER A 54 10.86 3.99 0.59
CA SER A 54 11.88 3.82 -0.45
C SER A 54 11.64 2.57 -1.29
N ALA A 55 11.17 1.47 -0.68
CA ALA A 55 10.87 0.22 -1.36
C ALA A 55 9.64 0.35 -2.26
N LEU A 56 8.64 1.15 -1.87
CA LEU A 56 7.48 1.43 -2.70
C LEU A 56 7.88 2.16 -4.00
N GLY A 57 8.90 3.01 -3.93
CA GLY A 57 9.56 3.58 -5.11
C GLY A 57 8.59 4.26 -6.08
N ALA A 58 8.65 3.89 -7.36
CA ALA A 58 7.80 4.47 -8.41
C ALA A 58 6.30 4.18 -8.24
N LEU A 59 5.93 3.13 -7.48
CA LEU A 59 4.53 2.81 -7.21
C LEU A 59 3.89 3.83 -6.26
N ALA A 60 4.68 4.60 -5.51
CA ALA A 60 4.15 5.58 -4.55
C ALA A 60 3.24 6.61 -5.22
N GLU A 61 3.60 7.10 -6.40
CA GLU A 61 2.79 8.07 -7.12
C GLU A 61 1.50 7.43 -7.65
N LEU A 62 1.60 6.24 -8.24
CA LEU A 62 0.44 5.50 -8.71
C LEU A 62 -0.56 5.21 -7.59
N VAL A 63 -0.09 4.85 -6.40
CA VAL A 63 -0.96 4.60 -5.23
C VAL A 63 -1.72 5.85 -4.83
N LYS A 64 -1.06 7.02 -4.85
CA LYS A 64 -1.72 8.30 -4.57
C LYS A 64 -2.76 8.61 -5.63
N GLU A 65 -2.41 8.50 -6.91
CA GLU A 65 -3.32 8.78 -8.02
C GLU A 65 -4.58 7.89 -7.95
N VAL A 66 -4.41 6.60 -7.71
CA VAL A 66 -5.52 5.65 -7.59
C VAL A 66 -6.37 5.97 -6.37
N ALA A 67 -5.77 6.27 -5.21
CA ALA A 67 -6.54 6.65 -4.02
C ALA A 67 -7.32 7.96 -4.21
N LEU A 68 -6.69 8.97 -4.82
CA LEU A 68 -7.31 10.27 -5.11
C LEU A 68 -8.41 10.18 -6.19
N SER A 69 -8.38 9.16 -7.04
CA SER A 69 -9.45 8.87 -8.01
C SER A 69 -10.75 8.36 -7.34
N GLY A 70 -10.70 8.06 -6.04
CA GLY A 70 -11.83 7.54 -5.26
C GLY A 70 -11.79 6.04 -5.01
N THR A 71 -10.77 5.33 -5.52
CA THR A 71 -10.57 3.91 -5.23
C THR A 71 -10.23 3.72 -3.75
N PRO A 72 -10.97 2.90 -3.00
CA PRO A 72 -10.71 2.66 -1.59
C PRO A 72 -9.30 2.11 -1.34
N LEU A 73 -8.57 2.74 -0.40
CA LEU A 73 -7.23 2.34 0.01
C LEU A 73 -7.24 1.92 1.49
N LEU A 74 -6.72 0.72 1.77
CA LEU A 74 -6.48 0.22 3.11
C LEU A 74 -4.98 0.13 3.38
N GLY A 75 -4.46 0.95 4.29
CA GLY A 75 -3.11 0.83 4.82
C GLY A 75 -3.05 -0.12 6.02
N ILE A 76 -2.06 -1.02 6.09
CA ILE A 76 -1.86 -1.94 7.23
C ILE A 76 -0.50 -1.72 7.87
N CYS A 77 -0.49 -1.45 9.19
CA CYS A 77 0.70 -1.20 9.99
C CYS A 77 1.53 -0.03 9.42
N VAL A 78 2.74 -0.29 8.93
CA VAL A 78 3.58 0.76 8.31
C VAL A 78 2.92 1.32 7.05
N GLY A 79 2.16 0.51 6.31
CA GLY A 79 1.42 0.99 5.15
C GLY A 79 0.32 2.01 5.51
N TYR A 80 -0.23 1.97 6.73
CA TYR A 80 -1.10 3.03 7.24
C TYR A 80 -0.31 4.29 7.60
N GLN A 81 0.84 4.14 8.26
CA GLN A 81 1.71 5.27 8.60
C GLN A 81 2.18 6.01 7.35
N MET A 82 2.48 5.28 6.27
CA MET A 82 2.89 5.85 4.98
C MET A 82 1.83 6.75 4.35
N LEU A 83 0.56 6.68 4.78
CA LEU A 83 -0.50 7.57 4.26
C LEU A 83 -0.36 9.01 4.76
N PHE A 84 0.36 9.24 5.86
CA PHE A 84 0.60 10.58 6.40
C PHE A 84 1.69 11.33 5.63
N ASP A 85 1.85 12.61 5.94
CA ASP A 85 2.83 13.47 5.27
C ASP A 85 4.28 13.05 5.53
N LYS A 86 4.62 12.71 6.79
CA LYS A 86 6.01 12.55 7.24
C LYS A 86 6.14 11.58 8.41
N SER A 87 7.32 10.98 8.55
CA SER A 87 7.76 10.26 9.74
C SER A 87 9.12 10.74 10.21
N SER A 88 9.35 10.66 11.53
CA SER A 88 10.61 10.96 12.20
C SER A 88 11.40 9.70 12.60
N GLU A 89 10.96 8.52 12.18
CA GLU A 89 11.60 7.25 12.52
C GLU A 89 12.96 7.13 11.80
N TYR A 90 14.05 7.05 12.56
CA TYR A 90 15.43 6.97 12.06
C TYR A 90 15.87 8.11 11.12
N GLY A 91 15.19 9.25 11.17
CA GLY A 91 15.44 10.39 10.29
C GLY A 91 14.13 11.04 9.85
N GLN A 92 14.19 12.01 8.95
CA GLN A 92 12.98 12.58 8.35
C GLN A 92 12.70 11.94 6.99
N HIS A 93 11.49 11.40 6.86
CA HIS A 93 11.04 10.73 5.64
C HIS A 93 9.66 11.26 5.25
N ASN A 94 9.46 11.54 3.96
CA ASN A 94 8.17 11.92 3.42
C ASN A 94 7.31 10.66 3.20
N GLY A 95 6.03 10.74 3.53
CA GLY A 95 5.03 9.72 3.20
C GLY A 95 4.27 10.09 1.93
N LEU A 96 3.06 9.55 1.79
CA LEU A 96 2.19 9.72 0.64
C LEU A 96 1.31 10.98 0.72
N GLY A 97 1.10 11.53 1.92
CA GLY A 97 0.31 12.76 2.12
C GLY A 97 -1.16 12.63 1.72
N LEU A 98 -1.75 11.46 1.97
CA LEU A 98 -3.16 11.16 1.71
C LEU A 98 -4.06 11.38 2.94
N VAL A 99 -3.46 11.42 4.13
CA VAL A 99 -4.13 11.61 5.42
C VAL A 99 -3.40 12.70 6.20
N CYS A 100 -4.17 13.63 6.78
CA CYS A 100 -3.70 14.76 7.58
C CYS A 100 -3.77 14.50 9.09
#